data_AF-A0A1G6BW13-F1
#
_entry.id   AF-A0A1G6BW13-F1
#
_cell.length_a   1.000
_cell.length_b   1.000
_cell.length_c   1.000
_cell.angle_alpha   90.00
_cell.angle_beta   90.00
_cell.angle_gamma   90.00
#
_symmetry.space_group_name_H-M   'P 1'
#
loop_
_entity.id
_entity.type
_entity.pdbx_description
1 polymer ?
#
loop_
_entity_poly.entity_id
_entity_poly.type
_entity_poly.pdbx_seq_one_letter_code
_entity_poly.pdbx_strand_id
1 'polypeptide(L)' 'MYKKEMIAMLLAGGQGSRLGVLTEQVAKPAVSFGGIYRIIDFPLT' A
#
# COMPACT_ATOMS: atom_id res chain seq x y z
N MET A 1 -22.91 20.75 -5.63
CA MET A 1 -21.47 20.44 -5.80
C MET A 1 -21.38 19.32 -6.82
N TYR A 2 -20.83 19.56 -8.01
CA TYR A 2 -20.66 18.51 -9.01
C TYR A 2 -19.61 17.52 -8.49
N LYS A 3 -19.97 16.23 -8.36
CA LYS A 3 -18.98 15.19 -8.08
C LYS A 3 -18.08 15.07 -9.31
N LYS A 4 -16.79 15.26 -9.11
CA LYS A 4 -15.79 15.04 -10.15
C LYS A 4 -15.56 13.53 -10.24
N GLU A 5 -15.94 12.93 -11.36
CA GLU A 5 -15.62 11.53 -11.64
C GLU A 5 -14.10 11.38 -11.80
N MET A 6 -13.48 10.57 -10.94
CA MET A 6 -12.04 10.32 -10.95
C MET A 6 -11.77 8.86 -10.63
N ILE A 7 -10.80 8.27 -11.32
CA ILE A 7 -10.31 6.91 -11.07
C ILE A 7 -8.90 7.02 -10.51
N ALA A 8 -8.67 6.40 -9.36
CA ALA A 8 -7.35 6.23 -8.80
C ALA A 8 -6.81 4.84 -9.18
N MET A 9 -5.58 4.78 -9.70
CA MET A 9 -4.87 3.54 -9.98
C MET A 9 -3.65 3.44 -9.06
N LEU A 10 -3.67 2.45 -8.16
CA LEU A 10 -2.56 2.17 -7.26
C LEU A 10 -1.72 1.02 -7.81
N LEU A 11 -0.45 1.30 -8.11
CA LEU A 11 0.52 0.28 -8.48
C LEU A 11 1.13 -0.33 -7.22
N ALA A 12 0.36 -1.18 -6.55
CA ALA A 12 0.69 -1.80 -5.27
C ALA A 12 1.63 -3.04 -5.41
N GLY A 13 2.38 -3.16 -6.50
CA GLY A 13 3.11 -4.38 -6.87
C GLY A 13 4.59 -4.19 -7.13
N GLY A 14 5.39 -5.16 -6.66
CA GLY A 14 6.84 -5.30 -6.85
C GLY A 14 7.41 -6.34 -5.86
N GLN A 15 8.57 -6.95 -6.14
CA GLN A 15 9.11 -8.07 -5.34
C GLN A 15 9.35 -7.73 -3.86
N GLY A 16 9.50 -6.46 -3.50
CA GLY A 16 9.78 -6.08 -2.11
C GLY A 16 11.16 -6.49 -1.60
N SER A 17 12.09 -6.87 -2.48
CA SER A 17 13.39 -7.51 -2.15
C SER A 17 14.28 -6.79 -1.13
N ARG A 18 14.08 -5.48 -0.91
CA ARG A 18 14.85 -4.68 0.05
C ARG A 18 14.35 -4.78 1.49
N LEU A 19 13.13 -5.27 1.71
CA LEU A 19 12.54 -5.38 3.05
C LEU A 19 12.71 -6.79 3.67
N GLY A 20 13.33 -7.71 2.93
CA GLY A 20 13.70 -9.04 3.43
C GLY A 20 12.51 -9.79 4.01
N VAL A 21 12.66 -10.28 5.25
CA VAL A 21 11.66 -11.07 6.00
C VAL A 21 10.30 -10.38 6.12
N LEU A 22 10.27 -9.03 6.11
CA LEU A 22 9.02 -8.28 6.21
C LEU A 22 8.12 -8.44 4.97
N THR A 23 8.70 -8.86 3.83
CA THR A 23 7.99 -9.06 2.57
C THR A 23 8.08 -10.49 2.04
N GLU A 24 8.50 -11.44 2.88
CA GLU A 24 8.67 -12.83 2.46
C GLU A 24 7.34 -13.51 2.15
N GLN A 25 6.31 -13.21 2.95
CA GLN A 25 4.97 -13.78 2.84
C GLN A 25 3.91 -12.76 2.41
N VAL A 26 4.27 -11.46 2.39
CA VAL A 26 3.33 -10.37 2.10
C VAL A 26 3.95 -9.34 1.15
N ALA A 27 3.12 -8.73 0.31
CA ALA A 27 3.57 -7.64 -0.55
C ALA A 27 3.93 -6.41 0.29
N LYS A 28 4.88 -5.59 -0.18
CA LYS A 28 5.32 -4.35 0.50
C LYS A 28 4.15 -3.46 0.98
N PRO A 29 3.06 -3.22 0.22
CA PRO A 29 1.97 -2.36 0.70
C PRO A 29 1.19 -2.95 1.88
N ALA A 30 1.25 -4.27 2.10
CA ALA A 30 0.59 -4.95 3.20
C ALA A 30 1.44 -4.95 4.50
N VAL A 31 2.68 -4.48 4.46
CA VAL A 31 3.54 -4.38 5.63
C VAL A 31 2.95 -3.41 6.65
N SER A 32 2.96 -3.82 7.92
CA SER A 32 2.48 -3.02 9.05
C SER A 32 3.29 -1.73 9.21
N PHE A 33 2.60 -0.64 9.54
CA PHE A 33 3.17 0.68 9.78
C PHE A 33 2.47 1.34 10.98
N GLY A 34 3.24 1.92 11.91
CA GLY A 34 2.67 2.68 13.03
C GLY A 34 1.75 1.88 13.96
N GLY A 35 1.91 0.56 14.04
CA GLY A 35 1.17 -0.33 14.94
C GLY A 35 -0.24 -0.72 14.48
N ILE A 36 -1.00 0.21 13.89
CA ILE A 36 -2.41 -0.01 13.49
C ILE A 36 -2.66 0.10 11.99
N TYR A 37 -1.68 0.58 11.21
CA TYR A 37 -1.82 0.81 9.78
C TYR A 37 -1.00 -0.18 8.95
N ARG A 38 -1.24 -0.16 7.65
CA ARG A 38 -0.41 -0.74 6.59
C ARG A 38 0.04 0.37 5.66
N ILE A 39 1.14 0.14 4.94
CA ILE A 39 1.69 1.12 3.98
C ILE A 39 0.63 1.56 2.95
N ILE A 40 -0.25 0.65 2.51
CA ILE A 40 -1.31 0.97 1.52
C ILE A 40 -2.38 1.93 2.05
N ASP A 41 -2.51 2.11 3.36
CA ASP A 41 -3.56 2.96 3.94
C ASP A 41 -3.29 4.44 3.60
N PHE A 42 -2.03 4.86 3.50
CA PHE A 42 -1.63 6.24 3.23
C PHE A 42 -2.12 6.79 1.88
N PRO A 43 -1.93 6.11 0.74
CA PRO A 43 -2.44 6.59 -0.54
C PRO A 43 -3.95 6.35 -0.77
N LEU A 44 -4.62 5.61 0.13
CA LEU A 44 -6.07 5.32 0.05
C LEU A 44 -6.94 6.25 0.92
N THR A 45 -6.34 6.93 1.90
CA THR A 45 -7.03 7.88 2.78
C THR A 45 -7.06 9.26 2.15
#